data_AF-A0A7U9R9L7-F1
#
_entry.id   AF-A0A7U9R9L7-F1
#
_cell.length_a   1.000
_cell.length_b   1.000
_cell.length_c   1.000
_cell.angle_alpha   90.00
_cell.angle_beta   90.00
_cell.angle_gamma   90.00
#
_symmetry.space_group_name_H-M   'P 1'
#
loop_
_entity.id
_entity.type
_entity.pdbx_description
1 polymer ?
#
loop_
_entity_poly.entity_id
_entity_poly.type
_entity_poly.pdbx_seq_one_letter_code
_entity_poly.pdbx_strand_id
1 'polypeptide(L)'
;MSDYVMSTGSYLLIGLLVYLVFRAVIWLLYYKGEMRVPILHEAGFVLLAFLFLALFASSVSPALGFSLKPDWKTISLIPVKGSIDLVKTQGIGALFGAVLKFIPFGFLIPVLFRRYQQFFKVLFLCGGVSLCIEVFQIFLTGATASLDEFLLSLAGIFLGYFLFGIVRIYFREIERMGTVKRSRRRDVPFVVKKELEFLVILLLVAVVGKGTGIEVQRVKEEKAAQAELEKKQEEERKAAKEAEAARIAEEEAKKLKVSEQMPDLSLEAGAACLFSLDDDMILYEKNGTERVVPASTTKLLTALTVLKYCGTDEVLTAGEEISLISQGASTASLKVGMRGSVRTFLGAMLIPSGNDAAYSLANYTGHKILGNENASTEEAVEAFMGAMNECAAELELEDSNFVRPDGDQVENQYTTARDMVRIAKACMENETIMEIVKGKSFRALFENADITYQNSNQLVRPGDTYYYEGAVGLKTGSLDETKCLVGALEAGGRRYVAAVMQDTDEGRYKDIKILFDEVTGGGGEAPEPEPEGEEEE
;
A
#
# COMPACT_ATOMS: atom_id res chain seq x y z
N MET A 1 9.17 -31.84 16.87
CA MET A 1 9.75 -33.16 17.23
C MET A 1 10.83 -33.63 16.26
N SER A 2 10.66 -33.47 14.93
CA SER A 2 11.69 -33.78 13.91
C SER A 2 13.03 -33.05 14.15
N ASP A 3 12.99 -31.73 14.39
CA ASP A 3 14.21 -30.93 14.60
C ASP A 3 14.94 -31.24 15.93
N TYR A 4 14.20 -31.69 16.95
CA TYR A 4 14.76 -32.04 18.26
C TYR A 4 15.58 -33.34 18.18
N VAL A 5 15.12 -34.31 17.39
CA VAL A 5 15.81 -35.60 17.21
C VAL A 5 17.03 -35.44 16.28
N MET A 6 16.94 -34.64 15.22
CA MET A 6 18.08 -34.35 14.34
C MET A 6 19.18 -33.52 15.04
N SER A 7 18.78 -32.54 15.87
CA SER A 7 19.71 -31.72 16.68
C SER A 7 20.49 -32.60 17.68
N THR A 8 19.80 -33.42 18.46
CA THR A 8 20.43 -34.27 19.51
C THR A 8 21.40 -35.30 18.93
N GLY A 9 21.08 -35.88 17.76
CA GLY A 9 21.94 -36.86 17.07
C GLY A 9 23.33 -36.34 16.73
N SER A 10 23.44 -35.04 16.45
CA SER A 10 24.72 -34.40 16.13
C SER A 10 25.67 -34.33 17.35
N TYR A 11 25.14 -34.16 18.57
CA TYR A 11 25.92 -34.16 19.82
C TYR A 11 26.33 -35.57 20.24
N LEU A 12 25.44 -36.53 20.03
CA LEU A 12 25.74 -37.94 20.25
C LEU A 12 26.91 -38.40 19.36
N LEU A 13 26.94 -37.97 18.09
CA LEU A 13 28.03 -38.29 17.16
C LEU A 13 29.37 -37.70 17.61
N ILE A 14 29.43 -36.41 17.98
CA ILE A 14 30.70 -35.80 18.40
C ILE A 14 31.19 -36.36 19.75
N GLY A 15 30.28 -36.59 20.69
CA GLY A 15 30.61 -37.19 21.98
C GLY A 15 31.08 -38.65 21.85
N LEU A 16 30.45 -39.44 20.97
CA LEU A 16 30.90 -40.79 20.67
C LEU A 16 32.30 -40.80 20.05
N LEU A 17 32.58 -39.90 19.09
CA LEU A 17 33.90 -39.79 18.48
C LEU A 17 34.98 -39.44 19.51
N VAL A 18 34.70 -38.45 20.38
CA VAL A 18 35.59 -38.06 21.48
C VAL A 18 35.82 -39.21 22.45
N TYR A 19 34.76 -39.94 22.80
CA TYR A 19 34.85 -41.13 23.64
C TYR A 19 35.73 -42.21 23.01
N LEU A 20 35.55 -42.54 21.73
CA LEU A 20 36.31 -43.59 21.04
C LEU A 20 37.80 -43.24 20.97
N VAL A 21 38.14 -41.99 20.66
CA VAL A 21 39.53 -41.50 20.66
C VAL A 21 40.12 -41.59 22.07
N PHE A 22 39.40 -41.10 23.08
CA PHE A 22 39.84 -41.16 24.46
C PHE A 22 40.02 -42.62 24.94
N ARG A 23 39.11 -43.52 24.55
CA ARG A 23 39.16 -44.93 24.87
C ARG A 23 40.37 -45.61 24.24
N ALA A 24 40.70 -45.32 22.99
CA ALA A 24 41.89 -45.83 22.34
C ALA A 24 43.18 -45.42 23.08
N VAL A 25 43.25 -44.17 23.54
CA VAL A 25 44.38 -43.65 24.34
C VAL A 25 44.49 -44.37 25.67
N ILE A 26 43.39 -44.49 26.43
CA ILE A 26 43.38 -45.18 27.73
C ILE A 26 43.73 -46.66 27.57
N TRP A 27 43.20 -47.33 26.55
CA TRP A 27 43.50 -48.73 26.27
C TRP A 27 44.98 -48.95 25.97
N LEU A 28 45.61 -48.07 25.19
CA LEU A 28 47.05 -48.11 24.91
C LEU A 28 47.88 -47.91 26.20
N LEU A 29 47.42 -47.04 27.10
CA LEU A 29 48.06 -46.85 28.41
C LEU A 29 47.88 -48.05 29.34
N TYR A 30 46.72 -48.73 29.32
CA TYR A 30 46.52 -50.00 30.02
C TYR A 30 47.47 -51.08 29.51
N TYR A 31 47.60 -51.20 28.19
CA TYR A 31 48.49 -52.14 27.53
C TYR A 31 49.96 -51.89 27.90
N LYS A 32 50.46 -50.65 27.74
CA LYS A 32 51.84 -50.28 28.12
C LYS A 32 52.11 -50.43 29.62
N GLY A 33 51.10 -50.20 30.45
CA GLY A 33 51.19 -50.31 31.90
C GLY A 33 51.09 -51.74 32.45
N GLU A 34 50.93 -52.76 31.59
CA GLU A 34 50.69 -54.16 31.98
C GLU A 34 49.54 -54.28 33.01
N MET A 35 48.52 -53.44 32.86
CA MET A 35 47.37 -53.39 33.77
C MET A 35 46.35 -54.46 33.40
N ARG A 36 45.82 -55.15 34.41
CA ARG A 36 44.71 -56.11 34.21
C ARG A 36 43.39 -55.39 34.40
N VAL A 37 42.67 -55.18 33.30
CA VAL A 37 41.38 -54.50 33.26
C VAL A 37 40.27 -55.56 33.27
N PRO A 38 39.36 -55.56 34.28
CA PRO A 38 38.20 -56.45 34.28
C PRO A 38 37.22 -56.11 33.15
N ILE A 39 36.54 -57.12 32.60
CA ILE A 39 35.43 -56.92 31.64
C ILE A 39 34.35 -56.00 32.23
N LEU A 40 34.09 -56.11 33.53
CA LEU A 40 33.15 -55.26 34.24
C LEU A 40 33.57 -53.77 34.21
N HIS A 41 34.88 -53.49 34.25
CA HIS A 41 35.39 -52.13 34.12
C HIS A 41 35.12 -51.57 32.72
N GLU A 42 35.41 -52.36 31.68
CA GLU A 42 35.18 -51.98 30.28
C GLU A 42 33.70 -51.67 30.01
N ALA A 43 32.82 -52.61 30.36
CA ALA A 43 31.39 -52.48 30.14
C ALA A 43 30.82 -51.30 30.95
N GLY A 44 31.23 -51.16 32.21
CA GLY A 44 30.79 -50.06 33.06
C GLY A 44 31.31 -48.70 32.59
N PHE A 45 32.52 -48.63 32.04
CA PHE A 45 33.09 -47.39 31.50
C PHE A 45 32.36 -46.92 30.25
N VAL A 46 32.02 -47.85 29.34
CA VAL A 46 31.18 -47.56 28.16
C VAL A 46 29.80 -47.05 28.59
N LEU A 47 29.17 -47.74 29.55
CA LEU A 47 27.88 -47.34 30.08
C LEU A 47 27.94 -45.95 30.72
N LEU A 48 28.99 -45.66 31.49
CA LEU A 48 29.18 -44.37 32.14
C LEU A 48 29.41 -43.24 31.12
N ALA A 49 30.18 -43.49 30.05
CA ALA A 49 30.36 -42.55 28.95
C ALA A 49 29.04 -42.25 28.24
N PHE A 50 28.23 -43.28 27.97
CA PHE A 50 26.91 -43.12 27.38
C PHE A 50 25.98 -42.31 28.29
N LEU A 51 25.96 -42.60 29.60
CA LEU A 51 25.15 -41.87 30.57
C LEU A 51 25.56 -40.39 30.68
N PHE A 52 26.86 -40.08 30.74
CA PHE A 52 27.33 -38.69 30.73
C PHE A 52 27.01 -37.98 29.42
N LEU A 53 27.19 -38.66 28.29
CA LEU A 53 26.89 -38.08 26.98
C LEU A 53 25.39 -37.80 26.82
N ALA A 54 24.53 -38.72 27.26
CA ALA A 54 23.08 -38.52 27.27
C ALA A 54 22.69 -37.35 28.18
N LEU A 55 23.28 -37.26 29.38
CA LEU A 55 23.06 -36.17 30.32
C LEU A 55 23.46 -34.82 29.73
N PHE A 56 24.68 -34.70 29.16
CA PHE A 56 25.13 -33.47 28.53
C PHE A 56 24.30 -33.14 27.28
N ALA A 57 24.00 -34.12 26.43
CA ALA A 57 23.17 -33.88 25.25
C ALA A 57 21.73 -33.47 25.61
N SER A 58 21.17 -33.93 26.74
CA SER A 58 19.83 -33.51 27.15
C SER A 58 19.81 -32.13 27.83
N SER A 59 20.88 -31.76 28.54
CA SER A 59 20.88 -30.60 29.43
C SER A 59 21.71 -29.41 28.92
N VAL A 60 22.59 -29.65 27.94
CA VAL A 60 23.55 -28.68 27.38
C VAL A 60 23.31 -28.51 25.86
N SER A 61 22.26 -29.10 25.30
CA SER A 61 21.96 -29.03 23.86
C SER A 61 21.47 -27.64 23.43
N PRO A 62 21.94 -27.13 22.29
CA PRO A 62 21.43 -25.93 21.63
C PRO A 62 20.03 -26.05 21.06
N ALA A 63 19.39 -27.23 21.10
CA ALA A 63 17.94 -27.27 20.95
C ALA A 63 17.24 -26.40 22.00
N LEU A 64 17.92 -26.14 23.13
CA LEU A 64 17.51 -25.21 24.17
C LEU A 64 17.96 -23.76 23.88
N GLY A 65 18.51 -23.46 22.69
CA GLY A 65 18.98 -22.14 22.25
C GLY A 65 20.18 -21.60 23.03
N PHE A 66 21.35 -21.45 22.41
CA PHE A 66 22.54 -20.96 23.10
C PHE A 66 22.69 -19.44 22.94
N SER A 67 23.21 -18.72 23.95
CA SER A 67 23.48 -17.29 23.89
C SER A 67 24.79 -16.95 24.62
N LEU A 68 25.63 -16.12 24.01
CA LEU A 68 26.82 -15.56 24.67
C LEU A 68 26.45 -14.57 25.79
N LYS A 69 25.23 -14.00 25.74
CA LYS A 69 24.70 -13.17 26.81
C LYS A 69 23.97 -14.07 27.81
N PRO A 70 24.39 -14.11 29.08
CA PRO A 70 23.71 -14.89 30.11
C PRO A 70 22.28 -14.37 30.31
N ASP A 71 21.31 -15.28 30.37
CA ASP A 71 19.94 -14.94 30.71
C ASP A 71 19.74 -15.08 32.22
N TRP A 72 19.93 -13.97 32.93
CA TRP A 72 19.75 -13.94 34.38
C TRP A 72 18.29 -14.14 34.82
N LYS A 73 17.31 -14.05 33.90
CA LYS A 73 15.89 -14.19 34.23
C LYS A 73 15.44 -15.64 34.35
N THR A 74 16.21 -16.59 33.82
CA THR A 74 15.89 -18.03 33.82
C THR A 74 16.44 -18.76 35.05
N ILE A 75 17.02 -18.04 36.02
CA ILE A 75 17.59 -18.63 37.24
C ILE A 75 16.52 -18.75 38.32
N SER A 76 16.30 -19.97 38.81
CA SER A 76 15.46 -20.26 39.98
C SER A 76 16.31 -20.73 41.15
N LEU A 77 16.56 -19.85 42.11
CA LEU A 77 17.29 -20.16 43.35
C LEU A 77 16.37 -20.52 44.52
N ILE A 78 15.06 -20.61 44.30
CA ILE A 78 14.09 -20.89 45.37
C ILE A 78 14.06 -22.40 45.61
N PRO A 79 14.52 -22.90 46.77
CA PRO A 79 14.50 -24.33 47.05
C PRO A 79 13.06 -24.85 47.10
N VAL A 80 12.86 -26.08 46.65
CA VAL A 80 11.63 -26.88 46.65
C VAL A 80 10.52 -26.35 45.72
N LYS A 81 10.58 -25.10 45.26
CA LYS A 81 9.55 -24.49 44.41
C LYS A 81 9.42 -25.19 43.05
N GLY A 82 10.52 -25.32 42.32
CA GLY A 82 10.56 -26.05 41.04
C GLY A 82 10.22 -27.53 41.20
N SER A 83 10.56 -28.15 42.33
CA SER A 83 10.12 -29.52 42.64
C SER A 83 8.60 -29.61 42.79
N ILE A 84 7.97 -28.66 43.49
CA ILE A 84 6.51 -28.58 43.64
C ILE A 84 5.84 -28.31 42.29
N ASP A 85 6.39 -27.36 41.52
CA ASP A 85 5.85 -26.99 40.22
C ASP A 85 5.95 -28.15 39.23
N LEU A 86 7.04 -28.92 39.25
CA LEU A 86 7.21 -30.14 38.47
C LEU A 86 6.15 -31.20 38.80
N VAL A 87 5.86 -31.41 40.09
CA VAL A 87 4.82 -32.36 40.52
C VAL A 87 3.43 -31.87 40.13
N LYS A 88 3.15 -30.57 40.25
CA LYS A 88 1.86 -29.98 39.87
C LYS A 88 1.61 -30.04 38.37
N THR A 89 2.65 -29.87 37.55
CA THR A 89 2.54 -29.78 36.09
C THR A 89 2.66 -31.14 35.39
N GLN A 90 3.56 -32.00 35.84
CA GLN A 90 3.91 -33.26 35.18
C GLN A 90 3.66 -34.50 36.06
N GLY A 91 3.15 -34.31 37.28
CA GLY A 91 2.89 -35.38 38.23
C GLY A 91 4.15 -35.85 38.97
N ILE A 92 3.93 -36.68 40.00
CA ILE A 92 5.01 -37.18 40.86
C ILE A 92 6.04 -38.03 40.10
N GLY A 93 5.65 -38.64 38.98
CA GLY A 93 6.53 -39.42 38.12
C GLY A 93 7.69 -38.60 37.53
N ALA A 94 7.47 -37.32 37.24
CA ALA A 94 8.51 -36.44 36.71
C ALA A 94 9.61 -36.14 37.75
N LEU A 95 9.21 -35.95 39.02
CA LEU A 95 10.13 -35.82 40.14
C LEU A 95 11.00 -37.07 40.30
N PHE A 96 10.38 -38.26 40.27
CA PHE A 96 11.12 -39.52 40.30
C PHE A 96 12.05 -39.67 39.10
N GLY A 97 11.60 -39.27 37.90
CA GLY A 97 12.43 -39.28 36.69
C GLY A 97 13.68 -38.41 36.82
N ALA A 98 13.56 -37.21 37.42
CA ALA A 98 14.69 -36.32 37.66
C ALA A 98 15.73 -36.95 38.60
N VAL A 99 15.29 -37.61 39.68
CA VAL A 99 16.16 -38.33 40.63
C VAL A 99 16.78 -39.58 39.98
N LEU A 100 15.97 -40.37 39.26
CA LEU A 100 16.35 -41.65 38.68
C LEU A 100 17.52 -41.53 37.70
N LYS A 101 17.59 -40.43 36.93
CA LYS A 101 18.69 -40.14 35.99
C LYS A 101 20.07 -40.17 36.65
N PHE A 102 20.16 -39.81 37.94
CA PHE A 102 21.43 -39.67 38.64
C PHE A 102 21.84 -40.90 39.48
N ILE A 103 20.91 -41.84 39.72
CA ILE A 103 21.15 -43.08 40.46
C ILE A 103 22.28 -43.93 39.85
N PRO A 104 22.35 -44.14 38.52
CA PRO A 104 23.42 -44.94 37.92
C PRO A 104 24.82 -44.41 38.22
N PHE A 105 25.01 -43.09 38.30
CA PHE A 105 26.32 -42.50 38.61
C PHE A 105 26.72 -42.75 40.06
N GLY A 106 25.78 -42.60 41.00
CA GLY A 106 25.99 -42.90 42.41
C GLY A 106 26.39 -44.37 42.66
N PHE A 107 25.86 -45.29 41.84
CA PHE A 107 26.12 -46.72 41.93
C PHE A 107 27.37 -47.17 41.18
N LEU A 108 27.50 -46.85 39.88
CA LEU A 108 28.54 -47.39 39.00
C LEU A 108 29.93 -46.85 39.33
N ILE A 109 30.03 -45.56 39.67
CA ILE A 109 31.33 -44.92 39.92
C ILE A 109 32.11 -45.59 41.06
N PRO A 110 31.53 -45.84 42.26
CA PRO A 110 32.25 -46.56 43.32
C PRO A 110 32.49 -48.06 43.01
N VAL A 111 31.69 -48.68 42.13
CA VAL A 111 31.91 -50.07 41.65
C VAL A 111 33.13 -50.15 40.75
N LEU A 112 33.27 -49.20 39.82
CA LEU A 112 34.32 -49.20 38.81
C LEU A 112 35.64 -48.65 39.36
N PHE A 113 35.56 -47.61 40.20
CA PHE A 113 36.74 -46.85 40.63
C PHE A 113 36.95 -46.90 42.14
N ARG A 114 38.02 -47.59 42.56
CA ARG A 114 38.41 -47.71 43.97
C ARG A 114 38.57 -46.36 44.67
N ARG A 115 39.05 -45.34 43.95
CA ARG A 115 39.23 -43.97 44.48
C ARG A 115 37.93 -43.36 44.98
N TYR A 116 36.81 -43.74 44.38
CA TYR A 116 35.49 -43.18 44.59
C TYR A 116 34.60 -44.03 45.51
N GLN A 117 35.16 -45.01 46.23
CA GLN A 117 34.40 -45.79 47.22
C GLN A 117 33.99 -44.99 48.47
N GLN A 118 34.42 -43.74 48.59
CA GLN A 118 33.98 -42.83 49.64
C GLN A 118 32.89 -41.91 49.09
N PHE A 119 31.75 -41.85 49.78
CA PHE A 119 30.58 -41.06 49.40
C PHE A 119 30.93 -39.64 48.96
N PHE A 120 31.68 -38.90 49.79
CA PHE A 120 32.03 -37.51 49.50
C PHE A 120 32.77 -37.35 48.17
N LYS A 121 33.58 -38.33 47.74
CA LYS A 121 34.28 -38.24 46.44
C LYS A 121 33.33 -38.43 45.26
N VAL A 122 32.33 -39.31 45.39
CA VAL A 122 31.27 -39.48 44.38
C VAL A 122 30.42 -38.22 44.32
N LEU A 123 30.05 -37.69 45.50
CA LEU A 123 29.27 -36.46 45.63
C LEU A 123 29.98 -35.26 45.01
N PHE A 124 31.27 -35.04 45.29
CA PHE A 124 32.03 -33.93 44.70
C PHE A 124 32.17 -34.03 43.19
N LEU A 125 32.39 -35.24 42.65
CA LEU A 125 32.49 -35.42 41.21
C LEU A 125 31.13 -35.17 40.54
N CYS A 126 30.11 -35.93 40.92
CA CYS A 126 28.82 -35.89 40.23
C CYS A 126 28.03 -34.61 40.56
N GLY A 127 28.13 -34.11 41.79
CA GLY A 127 27.60 -32.80 42.16
C GLY A 127 28.33 -31.67 41.46
N GLY A 128 29.65 -31.75 41.29
CA GLY A 128 30.40 -30.79 40.48
C GLY A 128 29.93 -30.78 39.02
N VAL A 129 29.72 -31.95 38.42
CA VAL A 129 29.17 -32.07 37.06
C VAL A 129 27.78 -31.48 36.96
N SER A 130 26.90 -31.80 37.91
CA SER A 130 25.54 -31.26 37.95
C SER A 130 25.54 -29.73 38.06
N LEU A 131 26.35 -29.18 38.96
CA LEU A 131 26.50 -27.73 39.10
C LEU A 131 27.04 -27.07 37.82
N CYS A 132 27.99 -27.70 37.12
CA CYS A 132 28.47 -27.18 35.84
C CYS A 132 27.38 -27.14 34.77
N ILE A 133 26.45 -28.11 34.77
CA ILE A 133 25.30 -28.11 33.87
C ILE A 133 24.38 -26.92 34.18
N GLU A 134 24.04 -26.70 35.46
CA GLU A 134 23.20 -25.57 35.88
C GLU A 134 23.81 -24.22 35.48
N VAL A 135 25.13 -24.05 35.72
CA VAL A 135 25.84 -22.82 35.32
C VAL A 135 25.81 -22.64 33.80
N PHE A 136 25.92 -23.73 33.04
CA PHE A 136 25.84 -23.66 31.58
C PHE A 136 24.43 -23.32 31.08
N GLN A 137 23.38 -23.79 31.76
CA GLN A 137 21.98 -23.50 31.39
C GLN A 137 21.63 -22.01 31.47
N ILE A 138 22.40 -21.19 32.21
CA ILE A 138 22.25 -19.72 32.20
C ILE A 138 22.51 -19.14 30.80
N PHE A 139 23.32 -19.83 30.00
CA PHE A 139 23.61 -19.45 28.61
C PHE A 139 22.66 -20.12 27.61
N LEU A 140 21.62 -20.82 28.10
CA LEU A 140 20.61 -21.47 27.27
C LEU A 140 19.26 -20.77 27.43
N THR A 141 18.71 -20.22 26.34
CA THR A 141 17.49 -19.40 26.33
C THR A 141 16.21 -20.20 26.61
N GLY A 142 16.24 -21.51 26.39
CA GLY A 142 15.15 -22.47 26.58
C GLY A 142 15.41 -23.43 27.74
N ALA A 143 16.44 -23.18 28.55
CA ALA A 143 16.69 -23.91 29.78
C ALA A 143 16.57 -22.97 30.99
N THR A 144 16.30 -23.56 32.15
CA THR A 144 16.25 -22.84 33.42
C THR A 144 17.26 -23.43 34.37
N ALA A 145 18.24 -22.63 34.80
CA ALA A 145 19.16 -23.02 35.86
C ALA A 145 18.39 -23.06 37.19
N SER A 146 18.23 -24.24 37.76
CA SER A 146 17.34 -24.51 38.89
C SER A 146 18.08 -25.13 40.05
N LEU A 147 18.04 -24.47 41.20
CA LEU A 147 18.55 -25.04 42.46
C LEU A 147 17.87 -26.39 42.77
N ASP A 148 16.63 -26.59 42.35
CA ASP A 148 15.91 -27.84 42.60
C ASP A 148 16.39 -28.99 41.73
N GLU A 149 16.75 -28.74 40.47
CA GLU A 149 17.33 -29.77 39.61
C GLU A 149 18.68 -30.23 40.16
N PHE A 150 19.49 -29.27 40.61
CA PHE A 150 20.72 -29.56 41.35
C PHE A 150 20.46 -30.42 42.59
N LEU A 151 19.50 -30.05 43.44
CA LEU A 151 19.17 -30.82 44.65
C LEU A 151 18.65 -32.23 44.34
N LEU A 152 17.80 -32.39 43.32
CA LEU A 152 17.29 -33.69 42.87
C LEU A 152 18.41 -34.57 42.31
N SER A 153 19.40 -33.97 41.64
CA SER A 153 20.59 -34.70 41.20
C SER A 153 21.39 -35.26 42.37
N LEU A 154 21.57 -34.47 43.44
CA LEU A 154 22.26 -34.91 44.66
C LEU A 154 21.50 -36.04 45.35
N ALA A 155 20.16 -35.97 45.39
CA ALA A 155 19.32 -37.03 45.93
C ALA A 155 19.48 -38.34 45.13
N GLY A 156 19.53 -38.27 43.80
CA GLY A 156 19.78 -39.43 42.94
C GLY A 156 21.17 -40.03 43.14
N ILE A 157 22.20 -39.20 43.24
CA ILE A 157 23.58 -39.63 43.55
C ILE A 157 23.63 -40.34 44.90
N PHE A 158 22.98 -39.78 45.92
CA PHE A 158 22.89 -40.38 47.25
C PHE A 158 22.20 -41.74 47.21
N LEU A 159 21.06 -41.86 46.54
CA LEU A 159 20.31 -43.10 46.44
C LEU A 159 21.11 -44.19 45.68
N GLY A 160 21.78 -43.83 44.59
CA GLY A 160 22.69 -44.73 43.87
C GLY A 160 23.85 -45.23 44.73
N TYR A 161 24.46 -44.33 45.51
CA TYR A 161 25.54 -44.70 46.42
C TYR A 161 25.03 -45.57 47.60
N PHE A 162 23.83 -45.29 48.11
CA PHE A 162 23.18 -46.10 49.13
C PHE A 162 22.93 -47.52 48.62
N LEU A 163 22.44 -47.68 47.39
CA LEU A 163 22.29 -48.99 46.73
C LEU A 163 23.64 -49.71 46.60
N PHE A 164 24.71 -49.00 46.24
CA PHE A 164 26.06 -49.57 46.25
C PHE A 164 26.44 -50.07 47.65
N GLY A 165 26.13 -49.31 48.70
CA GLY A 165 26.34 -49.69 50.10
C GLY A 165 25.59 -50.96 50.50
N ILE A 166 24.32 -51.12 50.09
CA ILE A 166 23.54 -52.34 50.32
C ILE A 166 24.18 -53.52 49.60
N VAL A 167 24.44 -53.39 48.30
CA VAL A 167 25.03 -54.49 47.51
C VAL A 167 26.39 -54.90 48.07
N ARG A 168 27.18 -53.93 48.55
CA ARG A 168 28.47 -54.17 49.21
C ARG A 168 28.36 -55.01 50.49
N ILE A 169 27.27 -54.90 51.26
CA ILE A 169 27.05 -55.72 52.47
C ILE A 169 26.90 -57.19 52.10
N TYR A 170 26.12 -57.49 51.06
CA TYR A 170 25.83 -58.86 50.62
C TYR A 170 26.91 -59.45 49.70
N PHE A 171 27.56 -58.61 48.89
CA PHE A 171 28.58 -59.00 47.91
C PHE A 171 29.87 -58.23 48.14
N ARG A 172 30.66 -58.65 49.14
CA ARG A 172 31.93 -58.01 49.51
C ARG A 172 32.95 -57.92 48.36
N GLU A 173 32.84 -58.79 47.36
CA GLU A 173 33.74 -58.82 46.21
C GLU A 173 33.50 -57.68 45.21
N ILE A 174 32.33 -57.01 45.26
CA ILE A 174 31.97 -55.94 44.32
C ILE A 174 32.99 -54.79 44.31
N GLU A 175 33.63 -54.52 45.45
CA GLU A 175 34.68 -53.51 45.60
C GLU A 175 35.93 -53.79 44.76
N ARG A 176 36.13 -55.05 44.37
CA ARG A 176 37.34 -55.52 43.67
C ARG A 176 37.05 -55.99 42.25
N MET A 177 35.78 -56.24 41.92
CA MET A 177 35.33 -56.78 40.62
C MET A 177 35.53 -55.79 39.47
N GLY A 178 35.18 -54.52 39.67
CA GLY A 178 35.31 -53.49 38.64
C GLY A 178 36.67 -52.81 38.61
N THR A 179 37.52 -52.99 39.63
CA THR A 179 38.74 -52.18 39.77
C THR A 179 39.91 -52.71 38.96
N VAL A 180 40.57 -51.83 38.21
CA VAL A 180 41.78 -52.15 37.43
C VAL A 180 42.92 -52.59 38.36
N LYS A 181 43.47 -53.78 38.13
CA LYS A 181 44.53 -54.39 38.96
C LYS A 181 45.92 -54.02 38.42
N ARG A 182 46.82 -53.65 39.34
CA ARG A 182 48.17 -53.10 39.06
C ARG A 182 49.23 -54.20 38.93
N SER A 183 50.21 -54.00 38.04
CA SER A 183 51.51 -54.69 38.09
C SER A 183 52.37 -54.10 39.22
N ARG A 184 53.08 -54.95 39.97
CA ARG A 184 53.79 -54.58 41.23
C ARG A 184 55.03 -53.67 41.05
N ARG A 185 55.37 -53.21 39.83
CA ARG A 185 56.66 -52.53 39.55
C ARG A 185 56.63 -51.24 38.70
N ARG A 186 55.48 -50.72 38.27
CA ARG A 186 55.40 -49.47 37.46
C ARG A 186 54.43 -48.44 38.04
N ASP A 187 54.80 -47.16 37.91
CA ASP A 187 53.91 -46.04 38.23
C ASP A 187 52.78 -45.93 37.21
N VAL A 188 51.56 -45.70 37.71
CA VAL A 188 50.37 -45.54 36.86
C VAL A 188 50.38 -44.12 36.26
N PRO A 189 50.24 -43.97 34.92
CA PRO A 189 50.17 -42.66 34.28
C PRO A 189 49.08 -41.78 34.89
N PHE A 190 49.33 -40.47 34.99
CA PHE A 190 48.38 -39.51 35.55
C PHE A 190 47.02 -39.55 34.84
N VAL A 191 47.02 -39.69 33.50
CA VAL A 191 45.81 -39.79 32.67
C VAL A 191 44.92 -40.96 33.08
N VAL A 192 45.52 -42.12 33.39
CA VAL A 192 44.80 -43.31 33.86
C VAL A 192 44.27 -43.13 35.28
N LYS A 193 45.03 -42.47 36.17
CA LYS A 193 44.56 -42.14 37.53
C LYS A 193 43.37 -41.18 37.56
N LYS A 194 43.14 -40.47 36.45
CA LYS A 194 42.15 -39.39 36.28
C LYS A 194 41.20 -39.64 35.11
N GLU A 195 41.10 -40.88 34.66
CA GLU A 195 40.41 -41.24 33.42
C GLU A 195 38.91 -40.89 33.44
N LEU A 196 38.27 -40.97 34.60
CA LEU A 196 36.89 -40.57 34.78
C LEU A 196 36.72 -39.05 34.66
N GLU A 197 37.57 -38.27 35.34
CA GLU A 197 37.52 -36.82 35.26
C GLU A 197 37.82 -36.31 33.84
N PHE A 198 38.78 -36.92 33.15
CA PHE A 198 39.07 -36.59 31.75
C PHE A 198 37.92 -36.94 30.82
N LEU A 199 37.27 -38.09 30.99
CA LEU A 199 36.08 -38.46 30.22
C LEU A 199 34.98 -37.41 30.35
N VAL A 200 34.66 -37.02 31.58
CA VAL A 200 33.63 -36.03 31.89
C VAL A 200 33.95 -34.68 31.24
N ILE A 201 35.18 -34.18 31.40
CA ILE A 201 35.59 -32.89 30.83
C ILE A 201 35.55 -32.92 29.30
N LEU A 202 36.07 -33.97 28.67
CA LEU A 202 36.12 -34.09 27.23
C LEU A 202 34.72 -34.14 26.60
N LEU A 203 33.80 -34.90 27.19
CA LEU A 203 32.41 -34.97 26.72
C LEU A 203 31.69 -33.63 26.89
N LEU A 204 31.88 -32.95 28.02
CA LEU A 204 31.28 -31.63 28.26
C LEU A 204 31.78 -30.59 27.24
N VAL A 205 33.10 -30.50 27.04
CA VAL A 205 33.71 -29.56 26.07
C VAL A 205 33.22 -29.83 24.65
N ALA A 206 33.08 -31.10 24.26
CA ALA A 206 32.59 -31.47 22.92
C ALA A 206 31.15 -30.99 22.66
N VAL A 207 30.27 -31.16 23.64
CA VAL A 207 28.87 -30.73 23.54
C VAL A 207 28.77 -29.20 23.52
N VAL A 208 29.47 -28.52 24.44
CA VAL A 208 29.51 -27.05 24.52
C VAL A 208 30.09 -26.44 23.24
N GLY A 209 31.23 -26.94 22.76
CA GLY A 209 31.89 -26.42 21.56
C GLY A 209 31.02 -26.56 20.31
N LYS A 210 30.37 -27.71 20.13
CA LYS A 210 29.41 -27.89 19.03
C LYS A 210 28.24 -26.92 19.13
N GLY A 211 27.79 -26.64 20.35
CA GLY A 211 26.66 -25.75 20.55
C GLY A 211 26.91 -24.29 20.25
N THR A 212 28.10 -23.79 20.62
CA THR A 212 28.52 -22.44 20.26
C THR A 212 28.60 -22.22 18.75
N GLY A 213 29.04 -23.23 17.98
CA GLY A 213 29.21 -23.13 16.52
C GLY A 213 27.88 -22.97 15.77
N ILE A 214 26.84 -23.69 16.18
CA ILE A 214 25.51 -23.63 15.53
C ILE A 214 24.85 -22.27 15.76
N GLU A 215 24.96 -21.70 16.96
CA GLU A 215 24.35 -20.40 17.26
C GLU A 215 25.00 -19.25 16.47
N VAL A 216 26.32 -19.27 16.33
CA VAL A 216 27.05 -18.26 15.54
C VAL A 216 26.57 -18.25 14.09
N GLN A 217 26.19 -19.41 13.54
CA GLN A 217 25.63 -19.50 12.20
C GLN A 217 24.20 -18.93 12.14
N ARG A 218 23.34 -19.30 13.09
CA ARG A 218 21.96 -18.80 13.18
C ARG A 218 21.89 -17.27 13.25
N VAL A 219 22.71 -16.65 14.11
CA VAL A 219 22.75 -15.18 14.28
C VAL A 219 23.23 -14.46 13.02
N LYS A 220 24.11 -15.09 12.22
CA LYS A 220 24.55 -14.52 10.94
C LYS A 220 23.41 -14.54 9.91
N GLU A 221 22.66 -15.63 9.84
CA GLU A 221 21.53 -15.79 8.92
C GLU A 221 20.40 -14.81 9.28
N GLU A 222 20.04 -14.67 10.56
CA GLU A 222 19.03 -13.71 11.02
C GLU A 222 19.40 -12.26 10.71
N LYS A 223 20.66 -11.87 10.93
CA LYS A 223 21.13 -10.52 10.59
C LYS A 223 21.11 -10.24 9.09
N ALA A 224 21.43 -11.23 8.26
CA ALA A 224 21.39 -11.09 6.81
C ALA A 224 19.94 -10.91 6.32
N ALA A 225 19.02 -11.73 6.82
CA ALA A 225 17.59 -11.63 6.50
C ALA A 225 16.99 -10.28 6.94
N GLN A 226 17.40 -9.77 8.11
CA GLN A 226 16.94 -8.47 8.59
C GLN A 226 17.45 -7.31 7.75
N ALA A 227 18.72 -7.35 7.31
CA ALA A 227 19.28 -6.34 6.42
C ALA A 227 18.60 -6.34 5.04
N GLU A 228 18.24 -7.52 4.52
CA GLU A 228 17.50 -7.64 3.25
C GLU A 228 16.08 -7.07 3.37
N LEU A 229 15.39 -7.34 4.49
CA LEU A 229 14.07 -6.80 4.76
C LEU A 229 14.09 -5.27 4.89
N GLU A 230 15.07 -4.71 5.62
CA GLU A 230 15.24 -3.26 5.77
C GLU A 230 15.48 -2.59 4.42
N LYS A 231 16.32 -3.18 3.56
CA LYS A 231 16.57 -2.67 2.21
C LYS A 231 15.30 -2.66 1.36
N LYS A 232 14.52 -3.74 1.39
CA LYS A 232 13.25 -3.83 0.65
C LYS A 232 12.24 -2.79 1.14
N GLN A 233 12.13 -2.59 2.45
CA GLN A 233 11.25 -1.57 3.04
C GLN A 233 11.68 -0.14 2.66
N GLU A 234 12.99 0.12 2.55
CA GLU A 234 13.50 1.42 2.11
C GLU A 234 13.20 1.68 0.62
N GLU A 235 13.37 0.68 -0.24
CA GLU A 235 13.00 0.75 -1.66
C GLU A 235 11.49 1.00 -1.83
N GLU A 236 10.63 0.29 -1.10
CA GLU A 236 9.18 0.50 -1.10
C GLU A 236 8.80 1.90 -0.61
N ARG A 237 9.45 2.39 0.46
CA ARG A 237 9.21 3.75 0.98
C ARG A 237 9.63 4.83 -0.01
N LYS A 238 10.71 4.61 -0.75
CA LYS A 238 11.18 5.53 -1.79
C LYS A 238 10.20 5.57 -2.96
N ALA A 239 9.77 4.40 -3.46
CA ALA A 239 8.78 4.30 -4.52
C ALA A 239 7.44 4.97 -4.14
N ALA A 240 6.96 4.78 -2.90
CA ALA A 240 5.75 5.42 -2.41
C ALA A 240 5.85 6.96 -2.38
N LYS A 241 7.01 7.51 -1.99
CA LYS A 241 7.25 8.96 -2.01
C LYS A 241 7.30 9.52 -3.43
N GLU A 242 7.92 8.81 -4.36
CA GLU A 242 7.98 9.22 -5.77
C GLU A 242 6.59 9.20 -6.42
N ALA A 243 5.78 8.17 -6.13
CA ALA A 243 4.40 8.11 -6.60
C ALA A 243 3.52 9.25 -6.04
N GLU A 244 3.65 9.57 -4.74
CA GLU A 244 2.90 10.67 -4.14
C GLU A 244 3.33 12.04 -4.69
N ALA A 245 4.64 12.25 -4.91
CA ALA A 245 5.13 13.46 -5.55
C ALA A 245 4.62 13.62 -6.99
N ALA A 246 4.55 12.52 -7.76
CA ALA A 246 3.99 12.54 -9.10
C ALA A 246 2.48 12.89 -9.09
N ARG A 247 1.71 12.34 -8.13
CA ARG A 247 0.29 12.65 -7.96
C ARG A 247 0.06 14.13 -7.66
N ILE A 248 0.84 14.70 -6.73
CA ILE A 248 0.75 16.13 -6.38
C ILE A 248 1.10 17.01 -7.59
N ALA A 249 2.15 16.66 -8.33
CA ALA A 249 2.54 17.40 -9.53
C ALA A 249 1.47 17.34 -10.64
N GLU A 250 0.79 16.19 -10.79
CA GLU A 250 -0.35 16.06 -11.71
C GLU A 250 -1.54 16.92 -11.26
N GLU A 251 -1.89 16.90 -9.97
CA GLU A 251 -2.97 17.74 -9.42
C GLU A 251 -2.68 19.24 -9.54
N GLU A 252 -1.42 19.66 -9.40
CA GLU A 252 -1.03 21.05 -9.64
C GLU A 252 -1.08 21.43 -11.13
N ALA A 253 -0.75 20.51 -12.03
CA ALA A 253 -0.79 20.76 -13.48
C ALA A 253 -2.22 20.96 -14.03
N LYS A 254 -3.23 20.34 -13.39
CA LYS A 254 -4.66 20.44 -13.81
C LYS A 254 -5.33 21.76 -13.42
N LYS A 255 -4.76 22.49 -12.45
CA LYS A 255 -5.31 23.78 -12.02
C LYS A 255 -5.01 24.85 -13.05
N LEU A 256 -6.05 25.56 -13.48
CA LEU A 256 -5.87 26.76 -14.29
C LEU A 256 -4.99 27.76 -13.53
N LYS A 257 -4.00 28.32 -14.23
CA LYS A 257 -3.17 29.39 -13.68
C LYS A 257 -4.05 30.60 -13.43
N VAL A 258 -3.84 31.28 -12.31
CA VAL A 258 -4.55 32.51 -11.96
C VAL A 258 -3.53 33.64 -11.94
N SER A 259 -3.89 34.78 -12.54
CA SER A 259 -3.07 36.00 -12.49
C SER A 259 -2.79 36.40 -11.03
N GLU A 260 -1.54 36.77 -10.74
CA GLU A 260 -1.14 37.23 -9.40
C GLU A 260 -1.85 38.52 -8.97
N GLN A 261 -2.28 39.32 -9.95
CA GLN A 261 -3.02 40.56 -9.76
C GLN A 261 -4.30 40.47 -10.59
N MET A 262 -5.44 40.48 -9.91
CA MET A 262 -6.76 40.58 -10.53
C MET A 262 -7.27 42.02 -10.43
N PRO A 263 -7.88 42.56 -11.50
CA PRO A 263 -8.46 43.90 -11.46
C PRO A 263 -9.67 43.94 -10.51
N ASP A 264 -9.91 45.11 -9.91
CA ASP A 264 -11.10 45.34 -9.08
C ASP A 264 -12.27 45.79 -9.97
N LEU A 265 -13.04 44.82 -10.46
CA LEU A 265 -14.19 45.04 -11.34
C LEU A 265 -15.50 44.88 -10.56
N SER A 266 -16.42 45.81 -10.76
CA SER A 266 -17.78 45.75 -10.20
C SER A 266 -18.72 45.11 -11.21
N LEU A 267 -19.09 43.86 -10.96
CA LEU A 267 -20.02 43.05 -11.76
C LEU A 267 -21.32 42.79 -10.99
N GLU A 268 -22.46 42.80 -11.67
CA GLU A 268 -23.77 42.41 -11.12
C GLU A 268 -23.91 40.89 -10.97
N ALA A 269 -23.30 40.12 -11.87
CA ALA A 269 -23.35 38.67 -11.94
C ALA A 269 -22.95 37.97 -10.64
N GLY A 270 -23.65 36.89 -10.28
CA GLY A 270 -23.34 36.06 -9.12
C GLY A 270 -21.97 35.37 -9.22
N ALA A 271 -21.59 34.93 -10.43
CA ALA A 271 -20.27 34.36 -10.70
C ALA A 271 -19.75 34.76 -12.09
N ALA A 272 -18.44 34.99 -12.21
CA ALA A 272 -17.80 35.35 -13.46
C ALA A 272 -16.34 34.82 -13.54
N CYS A 273 -15.85 34.61 -14.76
CA CYS A 273 -14.47 34.23 -15.03
C CYS A 273 -14.04 34.79 -16.38
N LEU A 274 -12.86 35.39 -16.47
CA LEU A 274 -12.20 35.84 -17.70
C LEU A 274 -10.88 35.10 -17.86
N PHE A 275 -10.65 34.53 -19.04
CA PHE A 275 -9.53 33.65 -19.32
C PHE A 275 -8.83 34.04 -20.63
N SER A 276 -7.50 34.10 -20.58
CA SER A 276 -6.62 34.26 -21.74
C SER A 276 -6.24 32.88 -22.30
N LEU A 277 -6.62 32.59 -23.54
CA LEU A 277 -6.26 31.33 -24.18
C LEU A 277 -4.77 31.25 -24.47
N ASP A 278 -4.16 32.36 -24.86
CA ASP A 278 -2.76 32.37 -25.28
C ASP A 278 -1.77 32.32 -24.09
N ASP A 279 -2.18 32.81 -22.91
CA ASP A 279 -1.38 32.67 -21.68
C ASP A 279 -1.76 31.43 -20.87
N ASP A 280 -2.86 30.77 -21.23
CA ASP A 280 -3.48 29.67 -20.47
C ASP A 280 -3.73 30.06 -19.00
N MET A 281 -4.37 31.22 -18.80
CA MET A 281 -4.44 31.88 -17.50
C MET A 281 -5.78 32.62 -17.26
N ILE A 282 -6.33 32.45 -16.06
CA ILE A 282 -7.44 33.24 -15.53
C ILE A 282 -6.93 34.65 -15.21
N LEU A 283 -7.54 35.65 -15.84
CA LEU A 283 -7.20 37.07 -15.65
C LEU A 283 -8.07 37.73 -14.58
N TYR A 284 -9.31 37.28 -14.43
CA TYR A 284 -10.25 37.76 -13.42
C TYR A 284 -11.23 36.65 -13.06
N GLU A 285 -11.65 36.60 -11.81
CA GLU A 285 -12.77 35.77 -11.37
C GLU A 285 -13.56 36.40 -10.22
N LYS A 286 -14.87 36.15 -10.21
CA LYS A 286 -15.78 36.41 -9.10
C LYS A 286 -16.53 35.12 -8.83
N ASN A 287 -16.41 34.56 -7.63
CA ASN A 287 -17.04 33.27 -7.28
C ASN A 287 -16.80 32.16 -8.34
N GLY A 288 -15.59 32.11 -8.90
CA GLY A 288 -15.28 31.30 -10.09
C GLY A 288 -15.53 29.79 -9.93
N THR A 289 -15.48 29.28 -8.70
CA THR A 289 -15.73 27.87 -8.33
C THR A 289 -17.12 27.65 -7.71
N GLU A 290 -17.97 28.68 -7.64
CA GLU A 290 -19.31 28.52 -7.09
C GLU A 290 -20.18 27.71 -8.04
N ARG A 291 -20.91 26.73 -7.49
CA ARG A 291 -21.81 25.88 -8.26
C ARG A 291 -23.05 26.67 -8.64
N VAL A 292 -23.24 26.86 -9.93
CA VAL A 292 -24.32 27.65 -10.51
C VAL A 292 -25.05 26.85 -11.58
N VAL A 293 -26.27 27.27 -11.93
CA VAL A 293 -27.03 26.63 -13.00
C VAL A 293 -26.49 27.10 -14.37
N PRO A 294 -26.10 26.18 -15.28
CA PRO A 294 -25.55 26.57 -16.58
C PRO A 294 -26.59 27.21 -17.52
N ALA A 295 -27.88 26.89 -17.35
CA ALA A 295 -28.92 27.15 -18.34
C ALA A 295 -28.47 26.68 -19.75
N SER A 296 -28.94 27.31 -20.82
CA SER A 296 -28.59 26.91 -22.20
C SER A 296 -27.10 27.04 -22.58
N THR A 297 -26.21 27.53 -21.70
CA THR A 297 -24.76 27.48 -21.97
C THR A 297 -24.23 26.04 -21.97
N THR A 298 -24.95 25.09 -21.34
CA THR A 298 -24.73 23.64 -21.43
C THR A 298 -24.58 23.14 -22.87
N LYS A 299 -25.30 23.75 -23.83
CA LYS A 299 -25.31 23.34 -25.24
C LYS A 299 -23.94 23.45 -25.91
N LEU A 300 -23.01 24.22 -25.34
CA LEU A 300 -21.60 24.24 -25.77
C LEU A 300 -20.94 22.87 -25.57
N LEU A 301 -21.10 22.28 -24.37
CA LEU A 301 -20.59 20.94 -24.07
C LEU A 301 -21.35 19.86 -24.86
N THR A 302 -22.66 20.04 -25.08
CA THR A 302 -23.44 19.17 -25.97
C THR A 302 -22.88 19.17 -27.39
N ALA A 303 -22.56 20.34 -27.95
CA ALA A 303 -21.97 20.45 -29.29
C ALA A 303 -20.61 19.77 -29.37
N LEU A 304 -19.73 19.99 -28.38
CA LEU A 304 -18.43 19.32 -28.29
C LEU A 304 -18.60 17.80 -28.24
N THR A 305 -19.54 17.30 -27.44
CA THR A 305 -19.81 15.87 -27.30
C THR A 305 -20.32 15.28 -28.62
N VAL A 306 -21.30 15.91 -29.27
CA VAL A 306 -21.80 15.47 -30.59
C VAL A 306 -20.67 15.33 -31.60
N LEU A 307 -19.78 16.33 -31.68
CA LEU A 307 -18.71 16.36 -32.67
C LEU A 307 -17.59 15.33 -32.41
N LYS A 308 -17.56 14.67 -31.25
CA LYS A 308 -16.67 13.51 -31.01
C LYS A 308 -17.16 12.24 -31.70
N TYR A 309 -18.47 12.10 -31.89
CA TYR A 309 -19.09 10.86 -32.37
C TYR A 309 -19.71 11.00 -33.75
N CYS A 310 -20.07 12.22 -34.16
CA CYS A 310 -20.80 12.48 -35.40
C CYS A 310 -20.01 13.42 -36.33
N GLY A 311 -19.90 13.03 -37.60
CA GLY A 311 -19.47 13.92 -38.67
C GLY A 311 -20.54 14.96 -38.99
N THR A 312 -20.10 16.15 -39.39
CA THR A 312 -20.98 17.31 -39.62
C THR A 312 -22.00 17.12 -40.75
N ASP A 313 -21.66 16.29 -41.73
CA ASP A 313 -22.49 16.02 -42.92
C ASP A 313 -23.45 14.83 -42.74
N GLU A 314 -23.35 14.12 -41.61
CA GLU A 314 -24.29 13.03 -41.29
C GLU A 314 -25.70 13.59 -41.17
N VAL A 315 -26.70 12.86 -41.69
CA VAL A 315 -28.10 13.29 -41.70
C VAL A 315 -28.84 12.61 -40.57
N LEU A 316 -29.49 13.41 -39.72
CA LEU A 316 -30.41 12.92 -38.70
C LEU A 316 -31.84 13.38 -38.97
N THR A 317 -32.80 12.69 -38.35
CA THR A 317 -34.22 13.01 -38.41
C THR A 317 -34.70 13.35 -37.00
N ALA A 318 -35.34 14.50 -36.81
CA ALA A 318 -36.01 14.82 -35.55
C ALA A 318 -37.18 13.86 -35.32
N GLY A 319 -37.19 13.15 -34.20
CA GLY A 319 -38.21 12.19 -33.80
C GLY A 319 -39.06 12.70 -32.63
N GLU A 320 -39.61 11.77 -31.85
CA GLU A 320 -40.47 12.06 -30.69
C GLU A 320 -39.69 12.72 -29.53
N GLU A 321 -38.36 12.67 -29.52
CA GLU A 321 -37.50 13.28 -28.51
C GLU A 321 -37.70 14.80 -28.37
N ILE A 322 -38.20 15.47 -29.41
CA ILE A 322 -38.51 16.91 -29.34
C ILE A 322 -39.62 17.22 -28.33
N SER A 323 -40.39 16.22 -27.90
CA SER A 323 -41.42 16.35 -26.85
C SER A 323 -40.86 16.33 -25.43
N LEU A 324 -39.58 16.00 -25.26
CA LEU A 324 -38.89 15.98 -23.95
C LEU A 324 -38.58 17.39 -23.43
N ILE A 325 -38.74 18.42 -24.25
CA ILE A 325 -38.46 19.81 -23.87
C ILE A 325 -39.53 20.34 -22.89
N SER A 326 -39.11 21.12 -21.91
CA SER A 326 -40.02 21.78 -20.97
C SER A 326 -40.93 22.80 -21.67
N GLN A 327 -42.13 22.99 -21.11
CA GLN A 327 -43.10 23.96 -21.62
C GLN A 327 -42.52 25.39 -21.56
N GLY A 328 -42.56 26.12 -22.68
CA GLY A 328 -42.03 27.49 -22.76
C GLY A 328 -40.51 27.57 -22.99
N ALA A 329 -39.82 26.43 -23.13
CA ALA A 329 -38.42 26.40 -23.47
C ALA A 329 -38.14 26.93 -24.89
N SER A 330 -36.91 27.41 -25.12
CA SER A 330 -36.48 27.87 -26.45
C SER A 330 -36.48 26.71 -27.44
N THR A 331 -36.97 26.96 -28.66
CA THR A 331 -37.13 25.94 -29.71
C THR A 331 -36.64 26.50 -31.04
N ALA A 332 -36.03 25.63 -31.85
CA ALA A 332 -35.71 25.89 -33.24
C ALA A 332 -36.91 25.66 -34.19
N SER A 333 -38.09 25.43 -33.61
CA SER A 333 -39.35 25.08 -34.28
C SER A 333 -39.27 23.81 -35.11
N LEU A 334 -38.51 22.82 -34.63
CA LEU A 334 -38.41 21.51 -35.28
C LEU A 334 -39.72 20.74 -35.19
N LYS A 335 -39.95 19.87 -36.17
CA LYS A 335 -41.11 18.97 -36.21
C LYS A 335 -40.62 17.55 -36.45
N VAL A 336 -41.37 16.59 -35.92
CA VAL A 336 -41.14 15.16 -36.18
C VAL A 336 -41.06 14.92 -37.69
N GLY A 337 -40.02 14.20 -38.12
CA GLY A 337 -39.73 13.92 -39.52
C GLY A 337 -38.88 14.97 -40.24
N MET A 338 -38.52 16.09 -39.62
CA MET A 338 -37.57 17.03 -40.21
C MET A 338 -36.18 16.41 -40.29
N ARG A 339 -35.56 16.51 -41.47
CA ARG A 339 -34.26 15.90 -41.79
C ARG A 339 -33.24 16.96 -42.16
N GLY A 340 -32.03 16.82 -41.65
CA GLY A 340 -30.94 17.77 -41.90
C GLY A 340 -29.60 17.23 -41.41
N SER A 341 -28.53 17.89 -41.83
CA SER A 341 -27.18 17.53 -41.39
C SER A 341 -26.97 17.79 -39.89
N VAL A 342 -26.02 17.10 -39.26
CA VAL A 342 -25.57 17.40 -37.89
C VAL A 342 -25.20 18.88 -37.77
N ARG A 343 -24.52 19.46 -38.76
CA ARG A 343 -24.21 20.91 -38.80
C ARG A 343 -25.48 21.77 -38.77
N THR A 344 -26.52 21.39 -39.50
CA THR A 344 -27.82 22.08 -39.50
C THR A 344 -28.44 22.07 -38.10
N PHE A 345 -28.44 20.90 -37.45
CA PHE A 345 -28.98 20.76 -36.09
C PHE A 345 -28.12 21.45 -35.02
N LEU A 346 -26.78 21.45 -35.17
CA LEU A 346 -25.88 22.22 -34.31
C LEU A 346 -26.16 23.73 -34.43
N GLY A 347 -26.38 24.23 -35.65
CA GLY A 347 -26.80 25.61 -35.87
C GLY A 347 -28.17 25.91 -35.24
N ALA A 348 -29.15 25.04 -35.42
CA ALA A 348 -30.47 25.13 -34.79
C ALA A 348 -30.40 25.09 -33.25
N MET A 349 -29.42 24.38 -32.68
CA MET A 349 -29.20 24.33 -31.24
C MET A 349 -28.48 25.57 -30.71
N LEU A 350 -27.39 25.99 -31.34
CA LEU A 350 -26.50 27.02 -30.79
C LEU A 350 -27.00 28.45 -31.05
N ILE A 351 -27.70 28.69 -32.17
CA ILE A 351 -28.04 30.05 -32.64
C ILE A 351 -29.33 30.57 -31.99
N PRO A 352 -30.51 29.95 -32.21
CA PRO A 352 -31.74 30.33 -31.52
C PRO A 352 -31.88 29.65 -30.14
N SER A 353 -30.88 28.88 -29.69
CA SER A 353 -30.92 28.14 -28.42
C SER A 353 -31.93 26.99 -28.39
N GLY A 354 -32.20 26.32 -29.51
CA GLY A 354 -33.25 25.29 -29.62
C GLY A 354 -32.99 24.07 -28.74
N ASN A 355 -33.89 23.79 -27.78
CA ASN A 355 -33.85 22.61 -26.92
C ASN A 355 -34.26 21.35 -27.70
N ASP A 356 -35.21 21.49 -28.62
CA ASP A 356 -35.62 20.44 -29.55
C ASP A 356 -34.45 19.93 -30.40
N ALA A 357 -33.60 20.84 -30.88
CA ALA A 357 -32.37 20.49 -31.58
C ALA A 357 -31.34 19.80 -30.66
N ALA A 358 -31.22 20.24 -29.39
CA ALA A 358 -30.33 19.59 -28.42
C ALA A 358 -30.75 18.14 -28.14
N TYR A 359 -32.03 17.88 -27.92
CA TYR A 359 -32.55 16.52 -27.74
C TYR A 359 -32.44 15.68 -29.01
N SER A 360 -32.68 16.25 -30.20
CA SER A 360 -32.51 15.54 -31.47
C SER A 360 -31.05 15.08 -31.67
N LEU A 361 -30.10 15.96 -31.39
CA LEU A 361 -28.67 15.65 -31.45
C LEU A 361 -28.26 14.61 -30.41
N ALA A 362 -28.72 14.75 -29.16
CA ALA A 362 -28.45 13.81 -28.09
C ALA A 362 -28.99 12.42 -28.42
N ASN A 363 -30.24 12.33 -28.89
CA ASN A 363 -30.87 11.08 -29.28
C ASN A 363 -30.11 10.39 -30.42
N TYR A 364 -29.84 11.12 -31.52
CA TYR A 364 -29.10 10.58 -32.66
C TYR A 364 -27.70 10.07 -32.27
N THR A 365 -26.97 10.88 -31.49
CA THR A 365 -25.62 10.53 -31.03
C THR A 365 -25.66 9.35 -30.06
N GLY A 366 -26.65 9.30 -29.19
CA GLY A 366 -26.89 8.21 -28.24
C GLY A 366 -27.07 6.85 -28.91
N HIS A 367 -27.93 6.79 -29.94
CA HIS A 367 -28.09 5.58 -30.75
C HIS A 367 -26.78 5.12 -31.39
N LYS A 368 -25.96 6.07 -31.83
CA LYS A 368 -24.64 5.80 -32.42
C LYS A 368 -23.65 5.25 -31.39
N ILE A 369 -23.61 5.84 -30.20
CA ILE A 369 -22.79 5.37 -29.07
C ILE A 369 -23.16 3.94 -28.70
N LEU A 370 -24.47 3.65 -28.62
CA LEU A 370 -24.98 2.32 -28.31
C LEU A 370 -24.77 1.30 -29.45
N GLY A 371 -24.61 1.77 -30.69
CA GLY A 371 -24.63 0.92 -31.87
C GLY A 371 -25.98 0.22 -32.08
N ASN A 372 -27.08 0.82 -31.60
CA ASN A 372 -28.42 0.23 -31.62
C ASN A 372 -29.49 1.26 -32.04
N GLU A 373 -29.93 1.17 -33.29
CA GLU A 373 -31.01 2.03 -33.84
C GLU A 373 -32.38 1.77 -33.22
N ASN A 374 -32.59 0.62 -32.57
CA ASN A 374 -33.87 0.28 -31.94
C ASN A 374 -33.92 0.59 -30.44
N ALA A 375 -32.89 1.24 -29.88
CA ALA A 375 -32.91 1.71 -28.50
C ALA A 375 -34.08 2.68 -28.28
N SER A 376 -34.60 2.78 -27.06
CA SER A 376 -35.59 3.82 -26.78
C SER A 376 -34.92 5.20 -26.77
N THR A 377 -35.72 6.26 -26.95
CA THR A 377 -35.23 7.65 -26.84
C THR A 377 -34.55 7.89 -25.49
N GLU A 378 -35.12 7.35 -24.41
CA GLU A 378 -34.56 7.47 -23.06
C GLU A 378 -33.20 6.79 -22.96
N GLU A 379 -33.06 5.57 -23.47
CA GLU A 379 -31.79 4.83 -23.48
C GLU A 379 -30.71 5.57 -24.29
N ALA A 380 -31.08 6.10 -25.46
CA ALA A 380 -30.17 6.86 -26.31
C ALA A 380 -29.73 8.17 -25.63
N VAL A 381 -30.67 8.95 -25.09
CA VAL A 381 -30.33 10.19 -24.36
C VAL A 381 -29.50 9.89 -23.12
N GLU A 382 -29.78 8.82 -22.37
CA GLU A 382 -28.96 8.41 -21.22
C GLU A 382 -27.52 8.07 -21.65
N ALA A 383 -27.35 7.30 -22.72
CA ALA A 383 -26.03 6.99 -23.28
C ALA A 383 -25.28 8.26 -23.70
N PHE A 384 -25.97 9.21 -24.31
CA PHE A 384 -25.39 10.51 -24.65
C PHE A 384 -24.98 11.32 -23.41
N MET A 385 -25.81 11.35 -22.35
CA MET A 385 -25.48 12.05 -21.11
C MET A 385 -24.28 11.42 -20.40
N GLY A 386 -24.11 10.09 -20.49
CA GLY A 386 -22.89 9.40 -20.06
C GLY A 386 -21.66 9.94 -20.79
N ALA A 387 -21.68 9.92 -22.12
CA ALA A 387 -20.59 10.45 -22.96
C ALA A 387 -20.34 11.95 -22.76
N MET A 388 -21.38 12.72 -22.46
CA MET A 388 -21.26 14.16 -22.18
C MET A 388 -20.54 14.42 -20.85
N ASN A 389 -20.79 13.61 -19.81
CA ASN A 389 -20.03 13.70 -18.55
C ASN A 389 -18.62 13.11 -18.67
N GLU A 390 -18.39 12.12 -19.54
CA GLU A 390 -17.03 11.71 -19.92
C GLU A 390 -16.29 12.86 -20.62
N CYS A 391 -16.96 13.58 -21.52
CA CYS A 391 -16.40 14.78 -22.13
C CYS A 391 -16.11 15.89 -21.11
N ALA A 392 -16.95 16.05 -20.08
CA ALA A 392 -16.67 16.95 -18.96
C ALA A 392 -15.42 16.53 -18.18
N ALA A 393 -15.25 15.23 -17.92
CA ALA A 393 -14.07 14.71 -17.23
C ALA A 393 -12.78 14.90 -18.06
N GLU A 394 -12.84 14.70 -19.38
CA GLU A 394 -11.71 14.95 -20.29
C GLU A 394 -11.30 16.43 -20.36
N LEU A 395 -12.27 17.35 -20.20
CA LEU A 395 -12.03 18.78 -20.13
C LEU A 395 -11.63 19.25 -18.71
N GLU A 396 -11.46 18.32 -17.78
CA GLU A 396 -11.09 18.58 -16.39
C GLU A 396 -12.05 19.56 -15.70
N LEU A 397 -13.36 19.38 -15.94
CA LEU A 397 -14.39 20.17 -15.25
C LEU A 397 -14.52 19.67 -13.80
N GLU A 398 -13.95 20.43 -12.86
CA GLU A 398 -13.75 20.00 -11.46
C GLU A 398 -15.04 19.99 -10.64
N ASP A 399 -15.99 20.88 -10.97
CA ASP A 399 -17.20 21.13 -10.17
C ASP A 399 -18.44 21.26 -11.06
N SER A 400 -18.62 20.30 -11.96
CA SER A 400 -19.75 20.26 -12.89
C SER A 400 -20.44 18.90 -12.93
N ASN A 401 -21.76 18.90 -13.13
CA ASN A 401 -22.55 17.71 -13.42
C ASN A 401 -23.69 18.05 -14.38
N PHE A 402 -23.77 17.33 -15.50
CA PHE A 402 -24.75 17.59 -16.55
C PHE A 402 -25.77 16.47 -16.62
N VAL A 403 -27.06 16.82 -16.54
CA VAL A 403 -28.17 15.86 -16.47
C VAL A 403 -29.07 15.96 -17.71
N ARG A 404 -29.17 17.15 -18.32
CA ARG A 404 -29.90 17.39 -19.57
C ARG A 404 -29.01 18.03 -20.63
N PRO A 405 -29.18 17.69 -21.91
CA PRO A 405 -28.37 18.23 -23.00
C PRO A 405 -28.71 19.69 -23.32
N ASP A 406 -29.87 20.18 -22.90
CA ASP A 406 -30.32 21.54 -23.21
C ASP A 406 -29.99 22.54 -22.09
N GLY A 407 -29.58 22.06 -20.92
CA GLY A 407 -29.29 22.89 -19.74
C GLY A 407 -30.51 23.34 -18.96
N ASP A 408 -31.69 22.74 -19.20
CA ASP A 408 -32.90 23.03 -18.42
C ASP A 408 -32.78 22.55 -16.96
N GLN A 409 -33.49 23.20 -16.03
CA GLN A 409 -33.30 22.96 -14.60
C GLN A 409 -33.75 21.57 -14.17
N VAL A 410 -32.85 20.85 -13.50
CA VAL A 410 -33.13 19.59 -12.83
C VAL A 410 -32.19 19.43 -11.64
N GLU A 411 -32.59 18.62 -10.67
CA GLU A 411 -31.75 18.30 -9.51
C GLU A 411 -30.37 17.79 -9.96
N ASN A 412 -29.34 18.22 -9.25
CA ASN A 412 -27.93 17.91 -9.51
C ASN A 412 -27.36 18.43 -10.83
N GLN A 413 -28.06 19.24 -11.63
CA GLN A 413 -27.43 19.92 -12.76
C GLN A 413 -26.76 21.22 -12.34
N TYR A 414 -25.43 21.29 -12.45
CA TYR A 414 -24.64 22.47 -12.08
C TYR A 414 -23.33 22.54 -12.85
N THR A 415 -22.73 23.72 -12.88
CA THR A 415 -21.39 24.02 -13.40
C THR A 415 -20.74 25.11 -12.55
N THR A 416 -19.56 25.58 -12.93
CA THR A 416 -18.93 26.80 -12.39
C THR A 416 -18.52 27.76 -13.50
N ALA A 417 -18.26 29.03 -13.17
CA ALA A 417 -17.76 29.98 -14.18
C ALA A 417 -16.38 29.55 -14.72
N ARG A 418 -15.52 28.94 -13.89
CA ARG A 418 -14.25 28.34 -14.31
C ARG A 418 -14.44 27.17 -15.29
N ASP A 419 -15.37 26.26 -15.00
CA ASP A 419 -15.63 25.13 -15.89
C ASP A 419 -16.26 25.59 -17.21
N MET A 420 -17.09 26.64 -17.19
CA MET A 420 -17.62 27.23 -18.42
C MET A 420 -16.55 27.87 -19.30
N VAL A 421 -15.48 28.47 -18.74
CA VAL A 421 -14.35 28.95 -19.56
C VAL A 421 -13.48 27.81 -20.10
N ARG A 422 -13.38 26.66 -19.40
CA ARG A 422 -12.75 25.44 -19.95
C ARG A 422 -13.54 24.90 -21.15
N ILE A 423 -14.86 24.81 -21.04
CA ILE A 423 -15.75 24.47 -22.16
C ILE A 423 -15.57 25.46 -23.31
N ALA A 424 -15.53 26.76 -23.00
CA ALA A 424 -15.34 27.82 -23.99
C ALA A 424 -13.99 27.70 -24.72
N LYS A 425 -12.90 27.41 -23.99
CA LYS A 425 -11.57 27.14 -24.55
C LYS A 425 -11.63 25.99 -25.57
N ALA A 426 -12.26 24.88 -25.20
CA ALA A 426 -12.43 23.75 -26.12
C ALA A 426 -13.30 24.09 -27.34
N CYS A 427 -14.34 24.93 -27.16
CA CYS A 427 -15.14 25.43 -28.28
C CYS A 427 -14.33 26.32 -29.23
N MET A 428 -13.45 27.19 -28.70
CA MET A 428 -12.56 28.05 -29.50
C MET A 428 -11.58 27.26 -30.38
N GLU A 429 -11.25 26.03 -29.99
CA GLU A 429 -10.40 25.12 -30.77
C GLU A 429 -11.21 24.29 -31.79
N ASN A 430 -12.54 24.32 -31.74
CA ASN A 430 -13.40 23.59 -32.65
C ASN A 430 -13.92 24.48 -33.79
N GLU A 431 -13.37 24.31 -34.99
CA GLU A 431 -13.70 25.12 -36.17
C GLU A 431 -15.20 25.11 -36.50
N THR A 432 -15.89 23.97 -36.38
CA THR A 432 -17.32 23.86 -36.69
C THR A 432 -18.16 24.70 -35.72
N ILE A 433 -17.88 24.61 -34.41
CA ILE A 433 -18.59 25.41 -33.40
C ILE A 433 -18.34 26.89 -33.68
N MET A 434 -17.09 27.29 -33.89
CA MET A 434 -16.73 28.69 -34.12
C MET A 434 -17.34 29.26 -35.39
N GLU A 435 -17.38 28.49 -36.48
CA GLU A 435 -18.07 28.89 -37.73
C GLU A 435 -19.55 29.20 -37.51
N ILE A 436 -20.22 28.42 -36.66
CA ILE A 436 -21.63 28.59 -36.36
C ILE A 436 -21.82 29.82 -35.49
N VAL A 437 -21.19 29.85 -34.32
CA VAL A 437 -21.51 30.83 -33.26
C VAL A 437 -21.02 32.25 -33.54
N LYS A 438 -20.01 32.44 -34.40
CA LYS A 438 -19.52 33.77 -34.80
C LYS A 438 -20.47 34.51 -35.74
N GLY A 439 -21.39 33.80 -36.39
CA GLY A 439 -22.32 34.39 -37.35
C GLY A 439 -23.43 35.18 -36.68
N LYS A 440 -23.81 36.33 -37.26
CA LYS A 440 -25.00 37.11 -36.84
C LYS A 440 -26.31 36.34 -37.04
N SER A 441 -26.32 35.41 -37.98
CA SER A 441 -27.42 34.52 -38.29
C SER A 441 -26.88 33.21 -38.87
N PHE A 442 -27.70 32.18 -38.88
CA PHE A 442 -27.40 30.89 -39.48
C PHE A 442 -28.56 30.42 -40.34
N ARG A 443 -28.26 30.13 -41.62
CA ARG A 443 -29.23 29.54 -42.54
C ARG A 443 -29.18 28.02 -42.41
N ALA A 444 -30.20 27.46 -41.76
CA ALA A 444 -30.42 26.04 -41.60
C ALA A 444 -31.22 25.47 -42.78
N LEU A 445 -30.56 24.64 -43.57
CA LEU A 445 -31.17 23.91 -44.68
C LEU A 445 -31.55 22.51 -44.21
N PHE A 446 -32.84 22.29 -44.02
CA PHE A 446 -33.46 20.98 -43.86
C PHE A 446 -33.99 20.51 -45.22
N GLU A 447 -34.20 19.20 -45.40
CA GLU A 447 -34.69 18.64 -46.67
C GLU A 447 -36.03 19.26 -47.12
N ASN A 448 -36.87 19.67 -46.17
CA ASN A 448 -38.21 20.21 -46.40
C ASN A 448 -38.41 21.65 -45.87
N ALA A 449 -37.36 22.31 -45.38
CA ALA A 449 -37.45 23.68 -44.85
C ALA A 449 -36.14 24.44 -44.99
N ASP A 450 -36.25 25.74 -45.27
CA ASP A 450 -35.13 26.68 -45.28
C ASP A 450 -35.40 27.75 -44.22
N ILE A 451 -34.70 27.67 -43.10
CA ILE A 451 -34.95 28.51 -41.92
C ILE A 451 -33.69 29.31 -41.64
N THR A 452 -33.81 30.63 -41.53
CA THR A 452 -32.72 31.48 -41.06
C THR A 452 -32.95 31.86 -39.61
N TYR A 453 -32.09 31.38 -38.72
CA TYR A 453 -32.09 31.76 -37.31
C TYR A 453 -31.23 33.00 -37.12
N GLN A 454 -31.77 34.00 -36.42
CA GLN A 454 -30.93 35.07 -35.89
C GLN A 454 -30.21 34.57 -34.64
N ASN A 455 -28.92 34.91 -34.52
CA ASN A 455 -28.15 34.56 -33.34
C ASN A 455 -28.81 35.19 -32.13
N SER A 456 -28.90 34.48 -31.01
CA SER A 456 -29.42 35.00 -29.75
C SER A 456 -28.40 35.87 -29.02
N ASN A 457 -27.11 35.65 -29.25
CA ASN A 457 -26.02 36.44 -28.67
C ASN A 457 -25.91 37.82 -29.36
N GLN A 458 -26.17 38.89 -28.62
CA GLN A 458 -26.13 40.27 -29.13
C GLN A 458 -24.70 40.78 -29.40
N LEU A 459 -23.68 40.18 -28.77
CA LEU A 459 -22.29 40.60 -28.92
C LEU A 459 -21.81 40.57 -30.38
N VAL A 460 -22.34 39.65 -31.20
CA VAL A 460 -21.92 39.41 -32.59
C VAL A 460 -22.85 40.01 -33.65
N ARG A 461 -23.84 40.83 -33.25
CA ARG A 461 -24.83 41.40 -34.17
C ARG A 461 -24.61 42.91 -34.32
N PRO A 462 -23.97 43.38 -35.40
CA PRO A 462 -23.83 44.82 -35.65
C PRO A 462 -25.20 45.50 -35.66
N GLY A 463 -25.35 46.58 -34.89
CA GLY A 463 -26.60 47.33 -34.74
C GLY A 463 -27.40 46.98 -33.48
N ASP A 464 -27.08 45.90 -32.78
CA ASP A 464 -27.66 45.60 -31.47
C ASP A 464 -27.00 46.43 -30.36
N THR A 465 -27.75 46.75 -29.31
CA THR A 465 -27.31 47.55 -28.16
C THR A 465 -26.02 47.04 -27.53
N TYR A 466 -25.86 45.71 -27.47
CA TYR A 466 -24.73 45.06 -26.82
C TYR A 466 -23.68 44.54 -27.79
N TYR A 467 -23.68 44.95 -29.05
CA TYR A 467 -22.60 44.62 -29.98
C TYR A 467 -21.22 44.96 -29.37
N TYR A 468 -20.24 44.10 -29.64
CA TYR A 468 -18.86 44.29 -29.20
C TYR A 468 -17.91 43.92 -30.33
N GLU A 469 -17.07 44.87 -30.73
CA GLU A 469 -16.10 44.65 -31.80
C GLU A 469 -15.06 43.59 -31.38
N GLY A 470 -14.77 42.65 -32.28
CA GLY A 470 -13.88 41.52 -31.98
C GLY A 470 -14.57 40.34 -31.25
N ALA A 471 -15.83 40.46 -30.85
CA ALA A 471 -16.54 39.32 -30.26
C ALA A 471 -16.79 38.23 -31.33
N VAL A 472 -16.48 36.98 -30.98
CA VAL A 472 -16.55 35.82 -31.89
C VAL A 472 -17.55 34.75 -31.44
N GLY A 473 -18.53 35.12 -30.61
CA GLY A 473 -19.74 34.33 -30.38
C GLY A 473 -19.77 33.58 -29.06
N LEU A 474 -19.94 32.26 -29.13
CA LEU A 474 -20.37 31.35 -28.07
C LEU A 474 -21.88 31.47 -27.74
N LYS A 475 -22.29 31.54 -26.46
CA LYS A 475 -23.66 31.15 -26.10
C LYS A 475 -24.26 31.87 -24.90
N THR A 476 -25.51 32.30 -25.09
CA THR A 476 -26.42 32.78 -24.03
C THR A 476 -27.10 31.62 -23.29
N GLY A 477 -27.38 31.79 -22.00
CA GLY A 477 -28.21 30.90 -21.19
C GLY A 477 -29.36 31.66 -20.54
N SER A 478 -30.59 31.13 -20.60
CA SER A 478 -31.73 31.73 -19.92
C SER A 478 -32.52 30.63 -19.21
N LEU A 479 -32.80 30.83 -17.93
CA LEU A 479 -33.66 30.00 -17.11
C LEU A 479 -34.40 30.91 -16.13
N ASP A 480 -35.72 31.03 -16.29
CA ASP A 480 -36.54 31.98 -15.53
C ASP A 480 -35.91 33.39 -15.49
N GLU A 481 -35.68 33.94 -14.31
CA GLU A 481 -35.02 35.24 -14.12
C GLU A 481 -33.49 35.17 -14.22
N THR A 482 -32.91 33.96 -14.14
CA THR A 482 -31.46 33.74 -14.15
C THR A 482 -30.90 33.69 -15.56
N LYS A 483 -29.93 34.56 -15.83
CA LYS A 483 -29.26 34.67 -17.12
C LYS A 483 -27.78 34.34 -17.01
N CYS A 484 -27.28 33.72 -18.07
CA CYS A 484 -25.86 33.41 -18.25
C CYS A 484 -25.42 33.84 -19.64
N LEU A 485 -24.12 34.08 -19.80
CA LEU A 485 -23.48 34.34 -21.08
C LEU A 485 -22.05 33.84 -21.04
N VAL A 486 -21.71 32.97 -21.98
CA VAL A 486 -20.33 32.64 -22.29
C VAL A 486 -20.00 33.30 -23.62
N GLY A 487 -18.96 34.11 -23.64
CA GLY A 487 -18.53 34.89 -24.80
C GLY A 487 -17.06 34.68 -25.11
N ALA A 488 -16.69 34.88 -26.37
CA ALA A 488 -15.31 34.86 -26.83
C ALA A 488 -14.94 36.16 -27.55
N LEU A 489 -13.68 36.56 -27.44
CA LEU A 489 -13.13 37.79 -27.99
C LEU A 489 -11.80 37.49 -28.68
N GLU A 490 -11.62 38.06 -29.88
CA GLU A 490 -10.34 38.18 -30.56
C GLU A 490 -9.94 39.65 -30.63
N ALA A 491 -8.89 40.03 -29.91
CA ALA A 491 -8.42 41.41 -29.82
C ALA A 491 -6.89 41.45 -29.75
N GLY A 492 -6.27 42.37 -30.49
CA GLY A 492 -4.81 42.53 -30.48
C GLY A 492 -4.01 41.27 -30.88
N GLY A 493 -4.60 40.38 -31.69
CA GLY A 493 -4.00 39.09 -32.07
C GLY A 493 -4.03 38.03 -30.96
N ARG A 494 -4.83 38.25 -29.91
CA ARG A 494 -4.98 37.35 -28.76
C ARG A 494 -6.45 36.92 -28.61
N ARG A 495 -6.65 35.79 -27.95
CA ARG A 495 -7.95 35.14 -27.76
C ARG A 495 -8.31 35.07 -26.29
N TYR A 496 -9.54 35.48 -26.00
CA TYR A 496 -10.08 35.50 -24.64
C TYR A 496 -11.47 34.86 -24.62
N VAL A 497 -11.80 34.25 -23.49
CA VAL A 497 -13.16 33.79 -23.20
C VAL A 497 -13.58 34.29 -21.84
N ALA A 498 -14.86 34.62 -21.72
CA ALA A 498 -15.46 35.03 -20.47
C ALA A 498 -16.77 34.27 -20.24
N ALA A 499 -17.00 33.87 -18.99
CA ALA A 499 -18.27 33.33 -18.53
C ALA A 499 -18.85 34.26 -17.47
N VAL A 500 -20.12 34.64 -17.63
CA VAL A 500 -20.90 35.43 -16.69
C VAL A 500 -22.15 34.62 -16.36
N MET A 501 -22.36 34.35 -15.08
CA MET A 501 -23.36 33.42 -14.57
C MET A 501 -24.20 34.08 -13.47
N GLN A 502 -25.47 33.68 -13.35
CA GLN A 502 -26.41 34.21 -12.35
C GLN A 502 -26.58 35.73 -12.43
N ASP A 503 -26.99 36.21 -13.60
CA ASP A 503 -27.16 37.63 -13.89
C ASP A 503 -28.58 37.94 -14.39
N THR A 504 -28.86 39.20 -14.65
CA THR A 504 -30.05 39.72 -15.32
C THR A 504 -29.90 39.70 -16.85
N ASP A 505 -30.98 39.97 -17.58
CA ASP A 505 -30.98 39.96 -19.04
C ASP A 505 -30.07 41.02 -19.67
N GLU A 506 -30.05 42.22 -19.09
CA GLU A 506 -29.13 43.28 -19.48
C GLU A 506 -27.75 43.11 -18.84
N GLY A 507 -27.72 42.74 -17.55
CA GLY A 507 -26.50 42.62 -16.75
C GLY A 507 -25.47 41.70 -17.40
N ARG A 508 -25.89 40.53 -17.91
CA ARG A 508 -24.96 39.57 -18.54
C ARG A 508 -24.13 40.16 -19.67
N TYR A 509 -24.70 41.13 -20.39
CA TYR A 509 -24.04 41.79 -21.51
C TYR A 509 -23.18 42.97 -21.02
N LYS A 510 -23.65 43.71 -20.02
CA LYS A 510 -22.86 44.80 -19.41
C LYS A 510 -21.60 44.23 -18.76
N ASP A 511 -21.76 43.17 -17.96
CA ASP A 511 -20.68 42.54 -17.22
C ASP A 511 -19.65 41.87 -18.13
N ILE A 512 -20.08 41.15 -19.17
CA ILE A 512 -19.11 40.54 -20.09
C ILE A 512 -18.34 41.59 -20.89
N LYS A 513 -18.96 42.74 -21.20
CA LYS A 513 -18.28 43.85 -21.85
C LYS A 513 -17.24 44.48 -20.93
N ILE A 514 -17.54 44.65 -19.64
CA ILE A 514 -16.55 45.09 -18.65
C ILE A 514 -15.33 44.15 -18.63
N LEU A 515 -15.55 42.83 -18.66
CA LEU A 515 -14.47 41.85 -18.72
C LEU A 515 -13.64 41.96 -20.02
N PHE A 516 -14.28 42.22 -21.16
CA PHE A 516 -13.57 42.41 -22.44
C PHE A 516 -12.86 43.76 -22.53
N ASP A 517 -13.41 44.81 -21.94
CA ASP A 517 -12.80 46.14 -21.87
C ASP A 517 -11.49 46.11 -21.08
N GLU A 518 -11.40 45.28 -20.04
CA GLU A 518 -10.17 45.07 -19.28
C GLU A 518 -9.00 44.59 -20.15
N VAL A 519 -9.23 43.65 -21.07
CA VAL A 519 -8.15 43.10 -21.92
C VAL A 519 -7.91 43.91 -23.20
N THR A 520 -8.85 44.75 -23.58
CA THR A 520 -8.69 45.67 -24.73
C THR A 520 -8.18 47.05 -24.33
N GLY A 521 -8.10 47.35 -23.02
CA GLY A 521 -7.54 48.59 -22.48
C GLY A 521 -8.54 49.75 -22.35
N GLY A 522 -9.85 49.44 -22.31
CA GLY A 522 -10.93 50.37 -21.97
C GLY A 522 -10.85 51.73 -22.66
N GLY A 523 -11.15 51.80 -23.96
CA GLY A 523 -11.07 53.06 -24.70
C GLY A 523 -11.40 52.98 -26.18
N GLY A 524 -12.56 52.45 -26.53
CA GLY A 524 -13.16 52.69 -27.85
C GLY A 524 -14.01 53.95 -27.82
N GLU A 525 -13.40 55.14 -27.89
CA GLU A 525 -14.10 56.25 -28.54
C GLU A 525 -14.37 55.80 -29.98
N ALA A 526 -15.64 55.86 -30.40
CA ALA A 526 -16.00 55.66 -31.78
C ALA A 526 -15.14 56.58 -32.66
N PRO A 527 -14.59 56.11 -33.80
CA PRO A 527 -13.91 57.01 -34.71
C PRO A 527 -14.86 58.15 -35.08
N GLU A 528 -14.41 59.39 -34.91
CA GLU A 528 -15.14 60.56 -35.39
C GLU A 528 -15.53 60.34 -36.85
N PRO A 529 -16.78 60.66 -37.27
CA PRO A 529 -17.14 60.55 -38.67
C PRO A 529 -16.21 61.44 -39.49
N GLU A 530 -15.57 60.85 -40.51
CA GLU A 530 -14.78 61.60 -41.48
C GLU A 530 -15.64 62.76 -42.03
N PRO A 531 -15.10 63.98 -42.15
CA PRO A 531 -15.85 65.09 -42.72
C PRO A 531 -16.21 64.74 -44.17
N GLU A 532 -17.49 64.87 -44.50
CA GLU A 532 -17.99 64.76 -45.87
C GLU A 532 -17.16 65.68 -46.77
N GLY A 533 -16.37 65.05 -47.65
CA GLY A 533 -15.62 65.76 -48.67
C GLY A 533 -16.61 66.50 -49.58
N GLU A 534 -16.41 67.81 -49.67
CA GLU A 534 -17.10 68.71 -50.58
C GLU A 534 -17.09 68.12 -52.00
N GLU A 535 -18.28 67.92 -52.57
CA GLU A 535 -18.46 67.76 -54.01
C GLU A 535 -18.05 69.08 -54.69
N GLU A 536 -16.90 69.10 -55.35
CA GLU A 536 -16.57 70.14 -56.32
C GLU A 536 -17.34 69.88 -57.63
N GLU A 537 -17.97 70.97 -58.12
CA GLU A 537 -18.86 71.13 -59.27
C GLU A 537 -18.36 70.60 -60.63
#